data_AF-A0A2N5K7V2-F1
#
_entry.id   AF-A0A2N5K7V2-F1
#
_cell.length_a   1.000
_cell.length_b   1.000
_cell.length_c   1.000
_cell.angle_alpha   90.00
_cell.angle_beta   90.00
_cell.angle_gamma   90.00
#
_symmetry.space_group_name_H-M   'P 1'
#
loop_
_entity.id
_entity.type
_entity.pdbx_description
1 polymer ?
#
loop_
_entity_poly.entity_id
_entity_poly.type
_entity_poly.pdbx_seq_one_letter_code
_entity_poly.pdbx_strand_id
1 'polypeptide(L)'
;MADEEYISVEEVASIMGLSVRQASRYAAKVRTERINQRVLFHRDDVMEQARLKGIEHEARERAATYQPKPTKTDLVPAGEMLEYIRERDRQLAEVQAQLNQALLEIGRLQGQLTDHQQIRQQLTDIQSERDELKQAMERARPWWRRILGHD
;
A
#
# COMPACT_ATOMS: atom_id res chain seq x y z
N MET A 1 4.16 55.46 30.48
CA MET A 1 4.89 54.18 30.41
C MET A 1 4.50 53.47 29.12
N ALA A 2 4.94 53.98 27.96
CA ALA A 2 4.63 53.42 26.64
C ALA A 2 5.81 53.56 25.65
N ASP A 3 7.01 53.91 26.14
CA ASP A 3 8.20 54.15 25.30
C ASP A 3 9.07 52.90 25.09
N GLU A 4 8.72 51.74 25.69
CA GLU A 4 9.55 50.52 25.62
C GLU A 4 9.18 49.56 24.49
N GLU A 5 8.08 49.81 23.77
CA GLU A 5 7.55 48.87 22.77
C GLU A 5 8.19 49.05 21.38
N TYR A 6 8.66 50.26 21.06
CA TYR A 6 9.19 50.61 19.76
C TYR A 6 10.66 51.05 19.84
N ILE A 7 11.52 50.39 19.07
CA ILE A 7 12.96 50.61 19.01
C ILE A 7 13.38 51.24 17.68
N SER A 8 14.48 51.96 17.70
CA SER A 8 15.06 52.64 16.55
C SER A 8 15.71 51.67 15.55
N VAL A 9 15.93 52.12 14.31
CA VAL A 9 16.57 51.28 13.28
C VAL A 9 18.03 50.93 13.63
N GLU A 10 18.69 51.79 14.40
CA GLU A 10 20.03 51.57 14.94
C GLU A 10 20.04 50.45 15.97
N GLU A 11 19.04 50.38 16.83
CA GLU A 11 18.87 49.29 17.81
C GLU A 11 18.51 47.98 17.12
N VAL A 12 17.65 47.99 16.10
CA VAL A 12 17.37 46.82 15.26
C VAL A 12 18.65 46.30 14.60
N ALA A 13 19.48 47.21 14.06
CA ALA A 13 20.76 46.87 13.46
C ALA A 13 21.71 46.21 14.47
N SER A 14 21.75 46.71 15.71
CA SER A 14 22.53 46.14 16.80
C SER A 14 22.03 44.75 17.21
N ILE A 15 20.72 44.58 17.43
CA ILE A 15 20.11 43.30 17.85
C ILE A 15 20.29 42.22 16.80
N MET A 16 20.12 42.58 15.52
CA MET A 16 20.21 41.62 14.42
C MET A 16 21.62 41.41 13.86
N GLY A 17 22.62 42.17 14.35
CA GLY A 17 23.99 42.15 13.83
C GLY A 17 24.10 42.57 12.36
N LEU A 18 23.30 43.55 11.94
CA LEU A 18 23.20 44.01 10.54
C LEU A 18 23.64 45.46 10.37
N SER A 19 23.91 45.88 9.14
CA SER A 19 24.01 47.32 8.84
C SER A 19 22.65 48.00 8.95
N VAL A 20 22.63 49.30 9.29
CA VAL A 20 21.39 50.11 9.38
C VAL A 20 20.56 50.02 8.11
N ARG A 21 21.20 50.06 6.93
CA ARG A 21 20.52 49.92 5.63
C ARG A 21 19.83 48.56 5.46
N GLN A 22 20.42 47.48 5.98
CA GLN A 22 19.82 46.15 5.95
C GLN A 22 18.70 46.04 6.98
N ALA A 23 18.87 46.62 8.17
CA ALA A 23 17.83 46.70 9.20
C ALA A 23 16.59 47.45 8.69
N SER A 24 16.76 48.54 7.93
CA SER A 24 15.62 49.26 7.34
C SER A 24 14.75 48.40 6.42
N ARG A 25 15.31 47.35 5.80
CA ARG A 25 14.55 46.44 4.92
C ARG A 25 13.61 45.50 5.69
N TYR A 26 13.81 45.36 7.00
CA TYR A 26 12.93 44.55 7.85
C TYR A 26 11.59 45.23 8.14
N ALA A 27 11.41 46.49 7.76
CA ALA A 27 10.14 47.21 7.91
C ALA A 27 8.97 46.51 7.19
N ALA A 28 9.25 45.68 6.17
CA ALA A 28 8.23 44.88 5.49
C ALA A 28 7.82 43.61 6.26
N LYS A 29 8.55 43.23 7.32
CA LYS A 29 8.41 41.95 8.04
C LYS A 29 8.02 42.09 9.51
N VAL A 30 8.08 43.30 10.06
CA VAL A 30 7.76 43.58 11.47
C VAL A 30 6.85 44.80 11.55
N ARG A 31 6.10 44.93 12.65
CA ARG A 31 5.29 46.13 12.87
C ARG A 31 6.19 47.35 13.02
N THR A 32 5.82 48.43 12.35
CA THR A 32 6.57 49.69 12.39
C THR A 32 5.64 50.87 12.63
N GLU A 33 6.14 51.86 13.36
CA GLU A 33 5.47 53.14 13.55
C GLU A 33 6.34 54.27 12.98
N ARG A 34 5.71 55.25 12.32
CA ARG A 34 6.41 56.41 11.77
C ARG A 34 6.10 57.64 12.61
N ILE A 35 7.09 58.11 13.36
CA ILE A 35 7.00 59.33 14.15
C ILE A 35 7.88 60.39 13.47
N ASN A 36 7.25 61.47 12.98
CA ASN A 36 7.88 62.50 12.16
C ASN A 36 8.59 61.91 10.92
N GLN A 37 9.92 61.90 10.93
CA GLN A 37 10.77 61.40 9.84
C GLN A 37 11.46 60.07 10.19
N ARG A 38 11.23 59.51 11.37
CA ARG A 38 11.88 58.27 11.84
C ARG A 38 10.89 57.11 11.78
N VAL A 39 11.41 55.94 11.40
CA VAL A 39 10.68 54.67 11.45
C VAL A 39 11.17 53.92 12.68
N LEU A 40 10.25 53.59 13.55
CA LEU A 40 10.47 52.76 14.74
C LEU A 40 9.88 51.38 14.50
N PHE A 41 10.47 50.38 15.14
CA PHE A 41 10.19 48.97 14.93
C PHE A 41 9.71 48.36 16.25
N HIS A 42 8.69 47.54 16.19
CA HIS A 42 8.20 46.85 17.38
C HIS A 42 9.26 45.87 17.89
N ARG A 43 9.62 45.97 19.17
CA ARG A 43 10.73 45.23 19.78
C ARG A 43 10.55 43.72 19.71
N ASP A 44 9.37 43.21 20.06
CA ASP A 44 9.11 41.76 20.07
C ASP A 44 9.24 41.12 18.68
N ASP A 45 8.71 41.77 17.65
CA ASP A 45 8.79 41.28 16.28
C ASP A 45 10.26 41.23 15.80
N VAL A 46 11.08 42.21 16.20
CA VAL A 46 12.52 42.25 15.89
C VAL A 46 13.27 41.14 16.63
N MET A 47 12.95 40.90 17.90
CA MET A 47 13.54 39.83 18.70
C MET A 47 13.20 38.45 18.12
N GLU A 48 11.96 38.24 17.67
CA GLU A 48 11.56 36.99 17.03
C GLU A 48 12.30 36.77 15.70
N GLN A 49 12.46 37.82 14.89
CA GLN A 49 13.26 37.74 13.66
C GLN A 49 14.74 37.43 13.94
N ALA A 50 15.31 37.98 15.01
CA ALA A 50 16.68 37.68 15.43
C ALA A 50 16.81 36.22 15.88
N ARG A 51 15.83 35.69 16.63
CA ARG A 51 15.77 34.29 17.07
C ARG A 51 15.72 33.33 15.88
N LEU A 52 14.84 33.58 14.91
CA LEU A 52 14.71 32.76 13.70
C LEU A 52 16.02 32.73 12.89
N LYS A 53 16.71 33.86 12.79
CA LYS A 53 18.02 33.93 12.13
C LYS A 53 19.11 33.11 12.84
N GLY A 54 19.12 33.10 14.17
CA GLY A 54 20.06 32.28 14.93
C GLY A 54 19.89 30.79 14.62
N ILE A 55 18.63 30.33 14.59
CA ILE A 55 18.30 28.93 14.25
C ILE A 55 18.74 28.57 12.83
N GLU A 56 18.53 29.47 11.86
CA GLU A 56 18.95 29.26 10.48
C GLU A 56 20.48 29.17 10.35
N HIS A 57 21.21 30.02 11.08
CA HIS A 57 22.67 29.99 11.11
C HIS A 57 23.19 28.67 11.68
N GLU A 58 22.68 28.25 12.84
CA GLU A 58 23.07 26.98 13.46
C GLU A 58 22.74 25.77 12.56
N ALA A 59 21.58 25.76 11.90
CA ALA A 59 21.20 24.69 10.98
C ALA A 59 22.16 24.61 9.78
N ARG A 60 22.58 25.77 9.26
CA ARG A 60 23.53 25.85 8.15
C ARG A 60 24.93 25.37 8.54
N GLU A 61 25.40 25.72 9.73
CA GLU A 61 26.69 25.22 10.25
C GLU A 61 26.65 23.71 10.51
N ARG A 62 25.57 23.19 11.08
CA ARG A 62 25.38 21.74 11.26
C ARG A 62 25.35 21.00 9.92
N ALA A 63 24.68 21.56 8.91
CA ALA A 63 24.65 20.98 7.56
C ALA A 63 26.03 21.04 6.88
N ALA A 64 26.79 22.12 7.06
CA ALA A 64 28.15 22.24 6.53
C ALA A 64 29.12 21.23 7.17
N THR A 65 28.88 20.87 8.43
CA THR A 65 29.71 19.91 9.19
C THR A 65 29.24 18.46 9.00
N TYR A 66 28.08 18.25 8.37
CA TYR A 66 27.55 16.92 8.13
C TYR A 66 28.33 16.22 7.00
N GLN A 67 29.23 15.32 7.38
CA GLN A 67 29.76 14.31 6.46
C GLN A 67 28.80 13.10 6.47
N PRO A 68 28.15 12.76 5.35
CA PRO A 68 27.40 11.52 5.28
C PRO A 68 28.37 10.37 5.53
N LYS A 69 28.14 9.59 6.59
CA LYS A 69 28.84 8.31 6.75
C LYS A 69 28.55 7.51 5.48
N PRO A 70 29.56 7.06 4.73
CA PRO A 70 29.32 6.11 3.67
C PRO A 70 28.71 4.88 4.34
N THR A 71 27.42 4.65 4.10
CA THR A 71 26.79 3.37 4.40
C THR A 71 27.63 2.35 3.66
N LYS A 72 28.29 1.47 4.40
CA LYS A 72 28.86 0.25 3.83
C LYS A 72 27.65 -0.49 3.27
N THR A 73 27.41 -0.33 1.98
CA THR A 73 26.57 -1.25 1.24
C THR A 73 27.27 -2.59 1.45
N ASP A 74 26.66 -3.49 2.21
CA ASP A 74 27.11 -4.88 2.28
C ASP A 74 26.97 -5.41 0.85
N LEU A 75 28.06 -5.27 0.09
CA LEU A 75 28.20 -5.85 -1.23
C LEU A 75 28.26 -7.35 -0.99
N VAL A 76 27.09 -7.99 -1.06
CA VAL A 76 27.00 -9.45 -1.06
C VAL A 76 27.92 -9.94 -2.18
N PRO A 77 28.93 -10.78 -1.86
CA PRO A 77 29.86 -11.29 -2.87
C PRO A 77 29.08 -11.93 -4.02
N ALA A 78 29.50 -11.67 -5.27
CA ALA A 78 28.79 -12.16 -6.46
C ALA A 78 28.57 -13.68 -6.45
N GLY A 79 29.46 -14.45 -5.80
CA GLY A 79 29.31 -15.89 -5.61
C GLY A 79 28.11 -16.28 -4.74
N GLU A 80 27.86 -15.57 -3.64
CA GLU A 80 26.72 -15.83 -2.74
C GLU A 80 25.39 -15.51 -3.43
N MET A 81 25.36 -14.44 -4.23
CA MET A 81 24.19 -14.10 -5.06
C MET A 81 23.90 -15.16 -6.12
N LEU A 82 24.93 -15.69 -6.79
CA LEU A 82 24.75 -16.75 -7.79
C LEU A 82 24.27 -18.06 -7.18
N GLU A 83 24.79 -18.43 -6.01
CA GLU A 83 24.35 -19.63 -5.30
C GLU A 83 22.89 -19.49 -4.84
N TYR A 84 22.52 -18.32 -4.32
CA TYR A 84 21.14 -17.99 -3.98
C TYR A 84 20.20 -18.08 -5.19
N ILE A 85 20.61 -17.54 -6.34
CA ILE A 85 19.82 -17.61 -7.58
C ILE A 85 19.63 -19.06 -8.01
N ARG A 86 20.69 -19.88 -8.02
CA ARG A 86 20.60 -21.32 -8.37
C ARG A 86 19.66 -22.09 -7.45
N GLU A 87 19.71 -21.80 -6.16
CA GLU A 87 18.83 -22.43 -5.18
C GLU A 87 17.37 -22.02 -5.41
N ARG A 88 17.12 -20.75 -5.72
CA ARG A 88 15.78 -20.28 -6.11
C ARG A 88 15.28 -20.93 -7.40
N ASP A 89 16.13 -21.08 -8.40
CA ASP A 89 15.76 -21.73 -9.66
C ASP A 89 15.38 -23.20 -9.44
N ARG A 90 16.08 -23.93 -8.55
CA ARG A 90 15.71 -25.30 -8.18
C ARG A 90 14.36 -25.35 -7.48
N GLN A 91 14.16 -24.50 -6.47
CA GLN A 91 12.88 -24.43 -5.75
C GLN A 91 11.72 -24.09 -6.70
N LEU A 92 11.93 -23.18 -7.64
CA LEU A 92 10.93 -22.83 -8.65
C LEU A 92 10.61 -24.02 -9.57
N ALA A 93 11.63 -24.75 -10.03
CA ALA A 93 11.44 -25.93 -10.87
C ALA A 93 10.66 -27.04 -10.12
N GLU A 94 10.97 -27.27 -8.84
CA GLU A 94 10.26 -28.24 -8.00
C GLU A 94 8.79 -27.86 -7.81
N VAL A 95 8.52 -26.61 -7.45
CA VAL A 95 7.15 -26.10 -7.30
C VAL A 95 6.38 -26.20 -8.62
N GLN A 96 7.03 -25.89 -9.75
CA GLN A 96 6.39 -26.00 -11.05
C GLN A 96 6.05 -27.44 -11.42
N ALA A 97 6.91 -28.41 -11.07
CA ALA A 97 6.61 -29.82 -11.25
C ALA A 97 5.42 -30.28 -10.41
N GLN A 98 5.35 -29.86 -9.14
CA GLN A 98 4.23 -30.16 -8.25
C GLN A 98 2.91 -29.56 -8.77
N LEU A 99 2.93 -28.32 -9.26
CA LEU A 99 1.75 -27.68 -9.85
C LEU A 99 1.26 -28.42 -11.09
N ASN A 100 2.17 -28.82 -11.98
CA ASN A 100 1.79 -29.59 -13.17
C ASN A 100 1.15 -30.93 -12.80
N GLN A 101 1.67 -31.62 -11.78
CA GLN A 101 1.08 -32.86 -11.29
C GLN A 101 -0.31 -32.65 -10.71
N ALA A 102 -0.49 -31.60 -9.89
CA ALA A 102 -1.79 -31.25 -9.32
C ALA A 102 -2.83 -30.92 -10.41
N LEU A 103 -2.43 -30.19 -11.46
CA LEU A 103 -3.32 -29.87 -12.58
C LEU A 103 -3.78 -31.11 -13.34
N LEU A 104 -2.88 -32.07 -13.58
CA LEU A 104 -3.23 -33.35 -14.20
C LEU A 104 -4.22 -34.14 -13.34
N GLU A 105 -4.02 -34.15 -12.02
CA GLU A 105 -4.91 -34.84 -11.09
C GLU A 105 -6.29 -34.19 -11.04
N ILE A 106 -6.36 -32.86 -11.01
CA ILE A 106 -7.63 -32.11 -11.10
C ILE A 106 -8.36 -32.46 -12.39
N GLY A 107 -7.67 -32.45 -13.54
CA GLY A 107 -8.27 -32.83 -14.82
C GLY A 107 -8.82 -34.26 -14.81
N ARG A 108 -8.08 -35.20 -14.22
CA ARG A 108 -8.53 -36.59 -14.06
C ARG A 108 -9.80 -36.68 -13.20
N LEU A 109 -9.83 -36.00 -12.05
CA LEU A 109 -10.98 -36.00 -11.15
C LEU A 109 -12.21 -35.33 -11.77
N GLN A 110 -12.02 -34.26 -12.53
CA GLN A 110 -13.10 -33.61 -13.28
C GLN A 110 -13.67 -34.52 -14.37
N GLY A 111 -12.82 -35.29 -15.06
CA GLY A 111 -13.26 -36.32 -16.00
C GLY A 111 -14.14 -37.37 -15.31
N GLN A 112 -13.67 -37.91 -14.18
CA GLN A 112 -14.43 -38.90 -13.40
C GLN A 112 -15.78 -38.36 -12.92
N LEU A 113 -15.85 -37.09 -12.49
CA LEU A 113 -17.10 -36.45 -12.10
C LEU A 113 -18.08 -36.34 -13.27
N THR A 114 -17.58 -36.02 -14.45
CA THR A 114 -18.39 -35.92 -15.67
C THR A 114 -18.96 -37.29 -16.05
N ASP A 115 -18.14 -38.34 -16.01
CA ASP A 115 -18.58 -39.72 -16.25
C ASP A 115 -19.65 -40.15 -15.25
N HIS A 116 -19.45 -39.84 -13.95
CA HIS A 116 -20.43 -40.13 -12.91
C HIS A 116 -21.77 -39.42 -13.14
N GLN A 117 -21.75 -38.19 -13.62
CA GLN A 117 -22.98 -37.45 -13.96
C GLN A 117 -23.68 -38.08 -15.17
N GLN A 118 -22.94 -38.46 -16.21
CA GLN A 118 -23.50 -39.14 -17.37
C GLN A 118 -24.13 -40.48 -17.01
N ILE A 119 -23.44 -41.30 -16.20
CA ILE A 119 -23.97 -42.58 -15.71
C ILE A 119 -25.25 -42.36 -14.88
N ARG A 120 -25.28 -41.34 -14.02
CA ARG A 120 -26.48 -40.99 -13.25
C ARG A 120 -27.65 -40.60 -14.15
N GLN A 121 -27.39 -39.82 -15.20
CA GLN A 121 -28.42 -39.45 -16.16
C GLN A 121 -28.98 -40.67 -16.87
N GLN A 122 -28.11 -41.53 -17.43
CA GLN A 122 -28.50 -42.77 -18.09
C GLN A 122 -29.31 -43.68 -17.16
N LEU A 123 -28.90 -43.79 -15.89
CA LEU A 123 -29.63 -44.58 -14.90
C LEU A 123 -31.02 -44.02 -14.62
N THR A 124 -31.17 -42.70 -14.62
CA THR A 124 -32.48 -42.04 -14.47
C THR A 124 -33.36 -42.31 -15.68
N ASP A 125 -32.82 -42.20 -16.89
CA ASP A 125 -33.54 -42.44 -18.14
C ASP A 125 -34.02 -43.90 -18.24
N ILE A 126 -33.16 -44.86 -17.91
CA ILE A 126 -33.50 -46.30 -17.87
C ILE A 126 -34.58 -46.58 -16.82
N GLN A 127 -34.51 -45.92 -15.66
CA GLN A 127 -35.53 -46.07 -14.62
C GLN A 127 -36.89 -45.54 -15.07
N SER A 128 -36.93 -44.39 -15.76
CA SER A 128 -38.18 -43.86 -16.32
C SER A 128 -38.76 -44.80 -17.37
N GLU A 129 -37.95 -45.30 -18.32
CA GLU A 129 -38.40 -46.24 -19.34
C GLU A 129 -38.96 -47.53 -18.72
N ARG A 130 -38.26 -48.07 -17.71
CA ARG A 130 -38.72 -49.26 -16.97
C ARG A 130 -40.08 -49.00 -16.32
N ASP A 131 -40.28 -47.84 -15.70
CA ASP A 131 -41.51 -47.53 -15.00
C ASP A 131 -42.68 -47.26 -15.96
N GLU A 132 -42.41 -46.63 -17.10
CA GLU A 132 -43.37 -46.50 -18.21
C GLU A 132 -43.79 -47.86 -18.76
N LEU A 133 -42.82 -48.75 -19.03
CA LEU A 133 -43.10 -50.10 -19.52
C LEU A 133 -43.90 -50.92 -18.50
N LYS A 134 -43.57 -50.82 -17.20
CA LYS A 134 -44.36 -51.45 -16.14
C LYS A 134 -45.80 -50.95 -16.12
N GLN A 135 -46.00 -49.63 -16.23
CA GLN A 135 -47.33 -49.05 -16.30
C GLN A 135 -48.09 -49.49 -17.56
N ALA A 136 -47.42 -49.56 -18.72
CA ALA A 136 -48.00 -50.03 -19.96
C ALA A 136 -48.44 -51.50 -19.85
N MET A 137 -47.61 -52.36 -19.25
CA MET A 137 -47.95 -53.75 -18.96
C MET A 137 -49.17 -53.86 -18.03
N GLU A 138 -49.22 -53.10 -16.94
CA GLU A 138 -50.36 -53.11 -16.02
C GLU A 138 -51.65 -52.65 -16.70
N ARG A 139 -51.58 -51.63 -17.56
CA ARG A 139 -52.73 -51.18 -18.37
C ARG A 139 -53.20 -52.24 -19.36
N ALA A 140 -52.27 -52.96 -19.99
CA ALA A 140 -52.55 -54.02 -20.95
C ALA A 140 -53.02 -55.34 -20.31
N ARG A 141 -52.88 -55.50 -18.97
CA ARG A 141 -53.35 -56.71 -18.28
C ARG A 141 -54.88 -56.86 -18.41
N PRO A 142 -55.39 -58.04 -18.81
CA PRO A 142 -56.82 -58.30 -18.87
C PRO A 142 -57.49 -58.12 -17.50
N TRP A 143 -58.72 -57.59 -17.50
CA TRP A 143 -59.47 -57.23 -16.28
C TRP A 143 -59.65 -58.40 -15.30
N TRP A 144 -59.76 -59.63 -15.78
CA TRP A 144 -59.90 -60.82 -14.95
C TRP A 144 -58.61 -61.22 -14.20
N ARG A 145 -57.42 -60.91 -14.73
CA ARG A 145 -56.14 -61.09 -14.01
C ARG A 145 -55.90 -60.05 -12.92
N ARG A 146 -56.49 -58.85 -13.05
CA ARG A 146 -56.41 -57.81 -12.01
C ARG A 146 -57.25 -58.14 -10.76
N ILE A 147 -58.31 -58.94 -10.91
CA ILE A 147 -59.22 -59.31 -9.81
C ILE A 147 -58.74 -60.56 -9.06
N LEU A 148 -58.04 -61.48 -9.74
CA LEU A 148 -57.66 -62.79 -9.19
C LEU A 148 -56.28 -62.87 -8.54
N GLY A 149 -55.56 -61.74 -8.37
CA GLY A 149 -54.31 -61.58 -7.62
C GLY A 149 -53.55 -62.88 -7.28
N HIS A 150 -52.79 -63.40 -8.23
CA HIS A 150 -51.81 -64.45 -7.96
C HIS A 150 -50.42 -63.88 -8.23
N ASP A 151 -49.58 -64.02 -7.20
CA ASP A 151 -48.16 -63.64 -7.12
C ASP A 151 -47.34 -64.02 -8.37
#